data_AF-A0A3M6BR39-F1
#
_entry.id   AF-A0A3M6BR39-F1
#
_cell.length_a   1.000
_cell.length_b   1.000
_cell.length_c   1.000
_cell.angle_alpha   90.00
_cell.angle_beta   90.00
_cell.angle_gamma   90.00
#
_symmetry.space_group_name_H-M   'P 1'
#
loop_
_entity.id
_entity.type
_entity.pdbx_description
1 polymer ?
#
loop_
_entity_poly.entity_id
_entity_poly.type
_entity_poly.pdbx_seq_one_letter_code
_entity_poly.pdbx_strand_id
1 'polypeptide(L)'
;MRQIHVENLPPPALLKDAVQRVEIERELQSCIDALKAEDLSPVSVSHLEPWMKLLVSSPRWHKTRGLLLIDAEGGLLDSWNAGADMTLSSHVVGPTRHLTQVLGQLLDGLTPEEITRLTGSGSTDKVVQLRGLKSHLADYAQ
;
A
#
# COMPACT_ATOMS: atom_id res chain seq x y z
N MET A 1 11.65 5.68 51.50
CA MET A 1 10.34 5.84 50.82
C MET A 1 10.45 6.99 49.84
N ARG A 2 10.61 6.73 48.53
CA ARG A 2 10.61 7.79 47.50
C ARG A 2 9.16 8.09 47.16
N GLN A 3 8.65 9.23 47.62
CA GLN A 3 7.39 9.80 47.17
C GLN A 3 7.56 10.29 45.72
N ILE A 4 6.93 9.60 44.80
CA ILE A 4 6.76 10.05 43.43
C ILE A 4 5.58 11.03 43.46
N HIS A 5 5.88 12.33 43.58
CA HIS A 5 4.92 13.37 43.25
C HIS A 5 4.70 13.29 41.74
N VAL A 6 3.58 12.69 41.34
CA VAL A 6 3.09 12.77 39.96
C VAL A 6 2.50 14.15 39.81
N GLU A 7 3.37 15.13 39.61
CA GLU A 7 2.93 16.39 39.01
C GLU A 7 2.40 16.04 37.62
N ASN A 8 1.22 16.56 37.28
CA ASN A 8 0.52 16.35 36.02
C ASN A 8 1.23 17.12 34.86
N LEU A 9 2.55 16.96 34.77
CA LEU A 9 3.41 17.58 33.78
C LEU A 9 3.22 16.84 32.45
N PRO A 10 3.10 17.57 31.33
CA PRO A 10 3.00 16.93 30.02
C PRO A 10 4.24 16.06 29.78
N PRO A 11 4.09 14.90 29.12
CA PRO A 11 5.21 14.00 28.88
C PRO A 11 6.33 14.73 28.12
N PRO A 12 7.61 14.47 28.45
CA PRO A 12 8.75 15.05 27.74
C PRO A 12 8.63 14.81 26.23
N ALA A 13 9.08 15.76 25.40
CA ALA A 13 8.94 15.69 23.95
C ALA A 13 9.46 14.37 23.35
N LEU A 14 10.62 13.90 23.81
CA LEU A 14 11.20 12.61 23.37
C LEU A 14 10.29 11.41 23.65
N LEU A 15 9.52 11.43 24.74
CA LEU A 15 8.57 10.37 25.05
C LEU A 15 7.36 10.44 24.13
N LYS A 16 6.89 11.65 23.80
CA LYS A 16 5.80 11.85 22.82
C LYS A 16 6.22 11.35 21.44
N ASP A 17 7.43 11.68 21.00
CA ASP A 17 7.95 11.26 19.70
C ASP A 17 8.14 9.73 19.64
N ALA A 18 8.65 9.12 20.71
CA ALA A 18 8.81 7.67 20.79
C ALA A 18 7.46 6.94 20.76
N VAL A 19 6.45 7.44 21.49
CA VAL A 19 5.09 6.89 21.45
C VAL A 19 4.50 7.00 20.05
N GLN A 20 4.60 8.16 19.41
CA GLN A 20 4.11 8.36 18.05
C GLN A 20 4.78 7.41 17.05
N ARG A 21 6.09 7.22 17.16
CA ARG A 21 6.83 6.28 16.31
C ARG A 21 6.37 4.84 16.50
N VAL A 22 6.19 4.40 17.75
CA VAL A 22 5.69 3.05 18.05
C VAL A 22 4.27 2.86 17.52
N GLU A 23 3.42 3.88 17.58
CA GLU A 23 2.07 3.83 17.00
C GLU A 23 2.09 3.65 15.48
N ILE A 24 2.96 4.40 14.79
CA ILE A 24 3.17 4.27 13.32
C ILE A 24 3.69 2.87 12.97
N GLU A 25 4.71 2.37 13.68
CA GLU A 25 5.27 1.04 13.45
C GLU A 25 4.22 -0.06 13.68
N ARG A 26 3.36 0.08 14.70
CA ARG A 26 2.26 -0.86 14.95
C ARG A 26 1.19 -0.82 13.86
N GLU A 27 0.82 0.37 13.37
CA GLU A 27 -0.14 0.52 12.28
C GLU A 27 0.38 -0.13 11.01
N LEU A 28 1.66 0.11 10.67
CA LEU A 28 2.32 -0.52 9.53
C LEU A 28 2.29 -2.05 9.66
N GLN A 29 2.73 -2.59 10.80
CA GLN A 29 2.76 -4.03 11.02
C GLN A 29 1.36 -4.65 10.93
N SER A 30 0.36 -3.99 11.51
CA SER A 30 -1.04 -4.46 11.45
C SER A 30 -1.56 -4.51 10.01
N CYS A 31 -1.16 -3.55 9.16
CA CYS A 31 -1.50 -3.57 7.74
C CYS A 31 -0.78 -4.70 6.99
N ILE A 32 0.51 -4.93 7.25
CA ILE A 32 1.26 -6.05 6.66
C ILE A 32 0.59 -7.38 7.02
N ASP A 33 0.21 -7.57 8.27
CA ASP A 33 -0.46 -8.78 8.75
C ASP A 33 -1.83 -8.96 8.06
N ALA A 34 -2.61 -7.89 7.91
CA ALA A 34 -3.89 -7.91 7.19
C ALA A 34 -3.75 -8.21 5.69
N LEU A 35 -2.64 -7.79 5.07
CA LEU A 35 -2.33 -8.15 3.69
C LEU A 35 -1.94 -9.63 3.55
N LYS A 36 -1.28 -10.21 4.57
CA LYS A 36 -0.90 -11.64 4.59
C LYS A 36 -2.04 -12.58 4.93
N ALA A 37 -3.12 -12.08 5.53
CA ALA A 37 -4.30 -12.89 5.82
C ALA A 37 -4.79 -13.64 4.56
N GLU A 38 -5.07 -14.93 4.71
CA GLU A 38 -5.54 -15.77 3.59
C GLU A 38 -6.92 -15.36 3.08
N ASP A 39 -7.69 -14.67 3.92
CA ASP A 39 -8.96 -14.10 3.55
C ASP A 39 -8.82 -12.87 2.65
N LEU A 40 -9.91 -12.52 1.97
CA LEU A 40 -9.99 -11.31 1.18
C LEU A 40 -10.56 -10.14 2.00
N SER A 41 -10.33 -10.13 3.31
CA SER A 41 -10.82 -9.05 4.15
C SER A 41 -10.29 -7.70 3.62
N PRO A 42 -11.16 -6.68 3.51
CA PRO A 42 -10.75 -5.36 3.05
C PRO A 42 -9.67 -4.78 3.97
N VAL A 43 -8.55 -4.37 3.39
CA VAL A 43 -7.46 -3.70 4.09
C VAL A 43 -7.61 -2.20 3.86
N SER A 44 -7.63 -1.44 4.94
CA SER A 44 -7.66 0.02 4.91
C SER A 44 -6.39 0.60 5.51
N VAL A 45 -5.93 1.72 4.96
CA VAL A 45 -4.68 2.39 5.31
C VAL A 45 -4.92 3.88 5.49
N SER A 46 -4.17 4.50 6.40
CA SER A 46 -4.26 5.96 6.60
C SER A 46 -3.80 6.74 5.37
N HIS A 47 -2.74 6.26 4.71
CA HIS A 47 -2.16 6.86 3.51
C HIS A 47 -1.89 5.79 2.45
N LEU A 48 -2.39 6.01 1.24
CA LEU A 48 -2.21 5.08 0.11
C LEU A 48 -0.83 5.24 -0.54
N GLU A 49 -0.30 6.47 -0.56
CA GLU A 49 0.96 6.82 -1.24
C GLU A 49 2.14 5.91 -0.89
N PRO A 50 2.44 5.58 0.40
CA PRO A 50 3.55 4.68 0.72
C PRO A 50 3.42 3.30 0.07
N TRP A 51 2.19 2.77 0.00
CA TRP A 51 1.91 1.47 -0.60
C TRP A 51 2.04 1.49 -2.12
N MET A 52 1.62 2.58 -2.78
CA MET A 52 1.80 2.74 -4.23
C MET A 52 3.27 2.92 -4.59
N LYS A 53 4.00 3.72 -3.82
CA LYS A 53 5.47 3.86 -3.96
C LYS A 53 6.17 2.52 -3.80
N LEU A 54 5.79 1.74 -2.78
CA LEU A 54 6.34 0.41 -2.54
C LEU A 54 6.05 -0.54 -3.71
N LEU A 55 4.80 -0.56 -4.20
CA LEU A 55 4.39 -1.38 -5.33
C LEU A 55 5.21 -1.09 -6.59
N VAL A 56 5.30 0.18 -6.99
CA VAL A 56 6.04 0.57 -8.22
C VAL A 56 7.55 0.40 -8.09
N SER A 57 8.06 0.35 -6.85
CA SER A 57 9.47 0.08 -6.55
C SER A 57 9.78 -1.41 -6.53
N SER A 58 8.77 -2.29 -6.58
CA SER A 58 9.02 -3.72 -6.49
C SER A 58 9.61 -4.28 -7.79
N PRO A 59 10.49 -5.29 -7.71
CA PRO A 59 11.12 -5.89 -8.89
C PRO A 59 10.13 -6.59 -9.83
N ARG A 60 8.90 -6.85 -9.36
CA ARG A 60 7.82 -7.44 -10.16
C ARG A 60 7.01 -6.39 -10.94
N TRP A 61 7.21 -5.10 -10.67
CA TRP A 61 6.59 -4.01 -11.43
C TRP A 61 7.21 -3.85 -12.82
N HIS A 62 6.40 -3.55 -13.82
CA HIS A 62 6.90 -3.32 -15.18
C HIS A 62 7.61 -1.96 -15.25
N LYS A 63 8.91 -1.96 -15.59
CA LYS A 63 9.78 -0.76 -15.49
C LYS A 63 9.28 0.46 -16.27
N THR A 64 8.66 0.25 -17.42
CA THR A 64 8.15 1.34 -18.28
C THR A 64 6.68 1.68 -18.01
N ARG A 65 6.08 1.09 -16.96
CA ARG A 65 4.69 1.34 -16.59
C ARG A 65 4.61 2.40 -15.49
N GLY A 66 3.91 3.49 -15.77
CA GLY A 66 3.50 4.45 -14.76
C GLY A 66 2.21 4.03 -14.06
N LEU A 67 2.08 4.42 -12.81
CA LEU A 67 0.86 4.30 -12.02
C LEU A 67 0.29 5.70 -11.79
N LEU A 68 -0.94 5.91 -12.20
CA LEU A 68 -1.66 7.18 -12.07
C LEU A 68 -2.77 7.02 -11.04
N LEU A 69 -2.76 7.87 -10.02
CA LEU A 69 -3.89 8.04 -9.11
C LEU A 69 -4.73 9.19 -9.62
N ILE A 70 -5.98 8.91 -10.00
CA ILE A 70 -6.91 9.91 -10.50
C ILE A 70 -8.10 10.06 -9.55
N ASP A 71 -8.73 11.22 -9.51
CA ASP A 71 -10.00 11.43 -8.82
C ASP A 71 -11.18 10.88 -9.65
N ALA A 72 -12.40 11.02 -9.13
CA ALA A 72 -13.61 10.53 -9.81
C ALA A 72 -13.94 11.34 -11.07
N GLU A 73 -13.44 12.56 -11.16
CA GLU A 73 -13.59 13.48 -12.27
C GLU A 73 -12.50 13.29 -13.35
N GLY A 74 -11.54 12.39 -13.11
CA GLY A 74 -10.42 12.07 -13.99
C GLY A 74 -9.21 13.00 -13.82
N GLY A 75 -9.22 13.89 -12.83
CA GLY A 75 -8.10 14.72 -12.44
C GLY A 75 -6.95 13.89 -11.84
N LEU A 76 -5.72 14.17 -12.23
CA LEU A 76 -4.54 13.50 -11.68
C LEU A 76 -4.27 13.99 -10.26
N LEU A 77 -4.33 13.08 -9.28
CA LEU A 77 -4.01 13.33 -7.88
C LEU A 77 -2.53 13.08 -7.59
N ASP A 78 -1.98 11.97 -8.09
CA ASP A 78 -0.56 11.62 -7.94
C ASP A 78 -0.13 10.65 -9.06
N SER A 79 1.18 10.51 -9.27
CA SER A 79 1.74 9.59 -10.24
C SER A 79 3.10 9.05 -9.83
N TRP A 80 3.35 7.78 -10.15
CA TRP A 80 4.62 7.12 -9.88
C TRP A 80 5.13 6.42 -11.15
N ASN A 81 6.45 6.43 -11.35
CA ASN A 81 7.09 6.01 -12.61
C ASN A 81 6.50 6.70 -13.85
N ALA A 82 5.92 7.90 -13.69
CA ALA A 82 5.46 8.74 -14.77
C ALA A 82 6.61 9.64 -15.23
N GLY A 83 6.92 9.63 -16.53
CA GLY A 83 8.06 10.36 -17.08
C GLY A 83 8.34 9.98 -18.53
N ALA A 84 9.46 10.47 -19.07
CA ALA A 84 9.84 10.29 -20.47
C ALA A 84 10.02 8.81 -20.88
N ASP A 85 10.38 7.94 -19.93
CA ASP A 85 10.58 6.51 -20.16
C ASP A 85 9.29 5.66 -20.01
N MET A 86 8.16 6.31 -19.70
CA MET A 86 6.87 5.65 -19.55
C MET A 86 6.27 5.32 -20.92
N THR A 87 5.99 4.04 -21.16
CA THR A 87 5.31 3.55 -22.37
C THR A 87 3.95 2.93 -22.11
N LEU A 88 3.64 2.66 -20.83
CA LEU A 88 2.39 2.05 -20.37
C LEU A 88 1.88 2.82 -19.15
N SER A 89 0.56 2.87 -18.96
CA SER A 89 -0.05 3.48 -17.77
C SER A 89 -1.14 2.59 -17.18
N SER A 90 -1.17 2.48 -15.86
CA SER A 90 -2.32 1.97 -15.10
C SER A 90 -2.93 3.12 -14.31
N HIS A 91 -4.26 3.12 -14.17
CA HIS A 91 -4.97 4.13 -13.39
C HIS A 91 -5.78 3.48 -12.27
N VAL A 92 -5.86 4.17 -11.15
CA VAL A 92 -6.72 3.82 -10.00
C VAL A 92 -7.48 5.07 -9.57
N VAL A 93 -8.73 4.90 -9.15
CA VAL A 93 -9.65 6.02 -8.89
C VAL A 93 -9.84 6.26 -7.39
N GLY A 94 -9.71 7.51 -6.97
CA GLY A 94 -10.25 8.08 -5.73
C GLY A 94 -9.24 8.26 -4.57
N PRO A 95 -9.63 8.97 -3.50
CA PRO A 95 -8.90 9.00 -2.24
C PRO A 95 -9.13 7.68 -1.50
N THR A 96 -8.47 6.63 -1.95
CA THR A 96 -8.81 5.27 -1.56
C THR A 96 -7.95 4.82 -0.39
N ARG A 97 -8.42 5.14 0.83
CA ARG A 97 -7.94 4.47 2.05
C ARG A 97 -8.13 2.95 1.98
N HIS A 98 -8.93 2.43 1.06
CA HIS A 98 -9.18 1.00 0.86
C HIS A 98 -8.16 0.36 -0.10
N LEU A 99 -7.00 0.00 0.44
CA LEU A 99 -5.90 -0.60 -0.33
C LEU A 99 -6.34 -1.81 -1.15
N THR A 100 -7.16 -2.72 -0.60
CA THR A 100 -7.66 -3.90 -1.33
C THR A 100 -8.44 -3.53 -2.59
N GLN A 101 -9.24 -2.47 -2.54
CA GLN A 101 -10.02 -2.01 -3.70
C GLN A 101 -9.12 -1.46 -4.80
N VAL A 102 -8.10 -0.66 -4.41
CA VAL A 102 -7.11 -0.10 -5.33
C VAL A 102 -6.34 -1.19 -6.06
N LEU A 103 -5.87 -2.20 -5.31
CA LEU A 103 -5.18 -3.35 -5.89
C LEU A 103 -6.09 -4.11 -6.86
N GLY A 104 -7.38 -4.24 -6.54
CA GLY A 104 -8.37 -4.85 -7.42
C GLY A 104 -8.60 -4.06 -8.72
N GLN A 105 -8.71 -2.73 -8.66
CA GLN A 105 -8.85 -1.86 -9.83
C GLN A 105 -7.60 -1.88 -10.71
N LEU A 106 -6.43 -1.90 -10.08
CA LEU A 106 -5.17 -1.98 -10.80
C LEU A 106 -5.09 -3.25 -11.65
N LEU A 107 -5.50 -4.40 -11.12
CA LEU A 107 -5.52 -5.67 -11.86
C LEU A 107 -6.38 -5.59 -13.14
N ASP A 108 -7.46 -4.81 -13.13
CA ASP A 108 -8.34 -4.65 -14.30
C ASP A 108 -7.64 -3.91 -15.47
N GLY A 109 -6.61 -3.12 -15.18
CA GLY A 109 -5.83 -2.36 -16.15
C GLY A 109 -4.52 -3.03 -16.60
N LEU A 110 -4.25 -4.27 -16.15
CA LEU A 110 -3.00 -5.00 -16.43
C LEU A 110 -3.21 -6.12 -17.44
N THR A 111 -2.16 -6.40 -18.23
CA THR A 111 -2.16 -7.56 -19.12
C THR A 111 -2.01 -8.87 -18.33
N PRO A 112 -2.43 -10.03 -18.86
CA PRO A 112 -2.27 -11.32 -18.17
C PRO A 112 -0.82 -11.64 -17.79
N GLU A 113 0.15 -11.24 -18.62
CA GLU A 113 1.58 -11.43 -18.34
C GLU A 113 2.04 -10.57 -17.15
N GLU A 114 1.56 -9.33 -17.06
CA GLU A 114 1.85 -8.43 -15.94
C GLU A 114 1.17 -8.90 -14.65
N ILE A 115 -0.07 -9.37 -14.73
CA ILE A 115 -0.77 -9.98 -13.60
C ILE A 115 -0.01 -11.21 -13.10
N THR A 116 0.43 -12.08 -14.01
CA THR A 116 1.23 -13.27 -13.66
C THR A 116 2.53 -12.87 -12.98
N ARG A 117 3.22 -11.86 -13.52
CA ARG A 117 4.47 -11.33 -12.96
C ARG A 117 4.26 -10.75 -11.56
N LEU A 118 3.22 -9.94 -11.35
CA LEU A 118 2.95 -9.25 -10.09
C LEU A 118 2.45 -10.20 -9.00
N THR A 119 1.52 -11.08 -9.35
CA THR A 119 0.85 -11.98 -8.39
C THR A 119 1.61 -13.28 -8.17
N GLY A 120 2.53 -13.64 -9.07
CA GLY A 120 3.22 -14.93 -9.09
C GLY A 120 2.35 -16.09 -9.57
N SER A 121 1.14 -15.82 -10.08
CA SER A 121 0.16 -16.84 -10.50
C SER A 121 -0.39 -16.54 -11.89
N GLY A 122 -0.40 -17.55 -12.76
CA GLY A 122 -1.07 -17.49 -14.06
C GLY A 122 -2.58 -17.71 -13.99
N SER A 123 -3.16 -17.74 -12.79
CA SER A 123 -4.61 -17.90 -12.61
C SER A 123 -5.37 -16.71 -13.21
N THR A 124 -6.49 -16.99 -13.86
CA THR A 124 -7.45 -15.96 -14.30
C THR A 124 -8.49 -15.61 -13.23
N ASP A 125 -8.49 -16.33 -12.11
CA ASP A 125 -9.37 -16.04 -10.97
C ASP A 125 -8.88 -14.79 -10.22
N LYS A 126 -9.71 -13.74 -10.25
CA LYS A 126 -9.43 -12.45 -9.61
C LYS A 126 -9.20 -12.57 -8.10
N VAL A 127 -9.81 -13.54 -7.42
CA VAL A 127 -9.58 -13.80 -5.99
C VAL A 127 -8.15 -14.28 -5.75
N VAL A 128 -7.67 -15.20 -6.59
CA VAL A 128 -6.31 -15.74 -6.52
C VAL A 128 -5.29 -14.65 -6.88
N GLN A 129 -5.56 -13.86 -7.92
CA GLN A 129 -4.71 -12.75 -8.33
C GLN A 129 -4.60 -11.69 -7.23
N LEU A 130 -5.72 -11.27 -6.65
CA LEU A 130 -5.73 -10.26 -5.59
C LEU A 130 -5.01 -10.76 -4.34
N ARG A 131 -5.21 -12.02 -3.95
CA ARG A 131 -4.44 -12.63 -2.85
C ARG A 131 -2.94 -12.62 -3.14
N GLY A 132 -2.52 -13.07 -4.32
CA GLY A 132 -1.10 -13.08 -4.72
C GLY A 132 -0.48 -11.68 -4.70
N LEU A 133 -1.22 -10.67 -5.17
CA LEU A 133 -0.79 -9.27 -5.12
C LEU A 133 -0.69 -8.74 -3.67
N LYS A 134 -1.68 -9.03 -2.81
CA LYS A 134 -1.62 -8.67 -1.38
C LYS A 134 -0.39 -9.28 -0.71
N SER A 135 -0.15 -10.58 -0.91
CA SER A 135 1.00 -11.29 -0.33
C SER A 135 2.33 -10.72 -0.83
N HIS A 136 2.46 -10.49 -2.14
CA HIS A 136 3.66 -9.87 -2.72
C HIS A 136 3.96 -8.50 -2.11
N LEU A 137 2.94 -7.65 -2.00
CA LEU A 137 3.10 -6.31 -1.43
C LEU A 137 3.48 -6.38 0.06
N ALA A 138 2.91 -7.31 0.81
CA ALA A 138 3.23 -7.53 2.22
C ALA A 138 4.66 -8.04 2.41
N ASP A 139 5.10 -8.97 1.57
CA ASP A 139 6.46 -9.53 1.63
C ASP A 139 7.52 -8.47 1.25
N TYR A 140 7.18 -7.56 0.33
CA TYR A 140 8.08 -6.47 -0.05
C TYR A 140 8.13 -5.32 0.97
N ALA A 141 7.16 -5.25 1.89
CA ALA A 141 7.09 -4.24 2.94
C ALA A 141 7.91 -4.59 4.20
N GLN A 142 8.40 -5.82 4.32
CA GLN A 142 9.20 -6.32 5.45
C GLN A 142 10.69 -6.09 5.24
#